data_AF-A0AAV8X5G5-F1
#
_entry.id   AF-A0AAV8X5G5-F1
#
_cell.length_a   1.000
_cell.length_b   1.000
_cell.length_c   1.000
_cell.angle_alpha   90.00
_cell.angle_beta   90.00
_cell.angle_gamma   90.00
#
_symmetry.space_group_name_H-M   'P 1'
#
loop_
_entity.id
_entity.type
_entity.pdbx_description
1 polymer ?
#
loop_
_entity_poly.entity_id
_entity_poly.type
_entity_poly.pdbx_seq_one_letter_code
_entity_poly.pdbx_strand_id
1 'polypeptide(L)'
;MNKKEVRDEVLELINQKDKIESEIRELTSILTQNGVGMKDPLVDAEGYPISSIDVYQVRNARHRIICLQNDHKSIMKRIENGVHGYYSAAGSDKSREIPMDIDRCEIAVHQTPFAKVTLVSPGSPAEYAGFIVNDEVVEFGSVNFD
;
A
#
# COMPACT_ATOMS: atom_id res chain seq x y z
N MET A 1 -14.36 -12.05 -16.16
CA MET A 1 -14.92 -11.78 -14.82
C MET A 1 -15.81 -10.56 -14.91
N ASN A 2 -17.06 -10.69 -14.51
CA ASN A 2 -17.99 -9.58 -14.45
C ASN A 2 -17.61 -8.66 -13.27
N LYS A 3 -17.73 -7.33 -13.41
CA LYS A 3 -17.37 -6.36 -12.35
C LYS A 3 -18.07 -6.65 -11.01
N LYS A 4 -19.29 -7.17 -11.08
CA LYS A 4 -20.07 -7.56 -9.90
C LYS A 4 -19.43 -8.74 -9.16
N GLU A 5 -18.95 -9.75 -9.90
CA GLU A 5 -18.30 -10.94 -9.32
C GLU A 5 -17.00 -10.58 -8.60
N VAL A 6 -16.17 -9.70 -9.20
CA VAL A 6 -14.91 -9.24 -8.58
C VAL A 6 -15.19 -8.47 -7.30
N ARG A 7 -16.23 -7.63 -7.29
CA ARG A 7 -16.64 -6.89 -6.08
C ARG A 7 -17.10 -7.85 -4.98
N ASP A 8 -17.91 -8.85 -5.33
CA ASP A 8 -18.44 -9.81 -4.37
C ASP A 8 -17.30 -10.68 -3.78
N GLU A 9 -16.33 -11.12 -4.59
CA GLU A 9 -15.14 -11.84 -4.11
C GLU A 9 -14.30 -10.97 -3.16
N VAL A 10 -14.07 -9.69 -3.48
CA VAL A 10 -13.33 -8.77 -2.62
C VAL A 10 -14.06 -8.57 -1.28
N LEU A 11 -15.39 -8.44 -1.28
CA LEU A 11 -16.19 -8.33 -0.06
C LEU A 11 -16.08 -9.59 0.81
N GLU A 12 -16.07 -10.77 0.20
CA GLU A 12 -15.86 -12.02 0.93
C GLU A 12 -14.46 -12.09 1.56
N LEU A 13 -13.42 -11.70 0.82
CA LEU A 13 -12.05 -11.64 1.33
C LEU A 13 -11.92 -10.65 2.50
N ILE A 14 -12.63 -9.52 2.46
CA ILE A 14 -12.67 -8.55 3.58
C ILE A 14 -13.29 -9.19 4.83
N ASN A 15 -14.41 -9.90 4.68
CA ASN A 15 -15.03 -10.62 5.79
C ASN A 15 -14.11 -11.70 6.37
N GLN A 16 -13.36 -12.42 5.52
CA GLN A 16 -12.37 -13.40 5.97
C GLN A 16 -11.21 -12.72 6.71
N LYS A 17 -10.71 -11.58 6.20
CA LYS A 17 -9.69 -10.76 6.85
C LYS A 17 -10.14 -10.32 8.25
N ASP A 18 -11.38 -9.81 8.39
CA ASP A 18 -11.92 -9.36 9.68
C ASP A 18 -12.02 -10.51 10.71
N LYS A 19 -12.38 -11.73 10.27
CA LYS A 19 -12.40 -12.93 11.12
C LYS A 19 -11.00 -13.32 11.61
N ILE A 20 -10.00 -13.25 10.73
CA ILE A 20 -8.61 -13.51 11.12
C ILE A 20 -8.13 -12.44 12.12
N GLU A 21 -8.46 -11.18 11.90
CA GLU A 21 -8.10 -10.08 12.81
C GLU A 21 -8.79 -10.19 14.18
N SER A 22 -10.01 -10.70 14.26
CA SER A 22 -10.64 -11.02 15.55
C SER A 22 -9.93 -12.17 16.26
N GLU A 23 -9.60 -13.26 15.56
CA GLU A 23 -8.89 -14.40 16.16
C GLU A 23 -7.49 -14.01 16.66
N ILE A 24 -6.75 -13.20 15.89
CA ILE A 24 -5.46 -12.66 16.33
C ILE A 24 -5.62 -11.81 17.59
N ARG A 25 -6.66 -10.97 17.69
CA ARG A 25 -6.92 -10.14 18.89
C ARG A 25 -7.20 -10.99 20.11
N GLU A 26 -8.02 -12.03 19.97
CA GLU A 26 -8.34 -12.96 21.06
C GLU A 26 -7.06 -13.66 21.56
N LEU A 27 -6.25 -14.20 20.66
CA LEU A 27 -4.99 -14.85 21.02
C LEU A 27 -3.98 -13.87 21.64
N THR A 28 -3.95 -12.63 21.17
CA THR A 28 -3.11 -11.57 21.75
C THR A 28 -3.57 -11.20 23.15
N SER A 29 -4.87 -11.26 23.44
CA SER A 29 -5.40 -11.06 24.79
C SER A 29 -4.92 -12.17 25.74
N ILE A 30 -4.86 -13.42 25.27
CA ILE A 30 -4.32 -14.55 26.06
C ILE A 30 -2.85 -14.31 26.41
N LEU A 31 -2.06 -13.84 25.45
CA LEU A 31 -0.65 -13.49 25.68
C LEU A 31 -0.50 -12.37 26.72
N THR A 32 -1.30 -11.33 26.59
CA THR A 32 -1.31 -10.18 27.50
C THR A 32 -1.72 -10.59 28.91
N GLN A 33 -2.70 -11.48 29.05
CA GLN A 33 -3.15 -12.02 30.33
C GLN A 33 -2.04 -12.83 31.05
N ASN A 34 -1.19 -13.51 30.27
CA ASN A 34 -0.03 -14.22 30.80
C ASN A 34 1.19 -13.30 31.00
N GLY A 35 1.06 -11.99 30.73
CA GLY A 35 2.14 -11.01 30.93
C GLY A 35 3.32 -11.16 29.96
N VAL A 36 3.11 -11.81 28.81
CA VAL A 36 4.16 -12.10 27.82
C VAL A 36 3.74 -11.63 26.43
N GLY A 37 4.65 -10.99 25.71
CA GLY A 37 4.50 -10.61 24.32
C GLY A 37 4.81 -11.76 23.35
N MET A 38 4.91 -11.46 22.06
CA MET A 38 5.20 -12.47 21.02
C MET A 38 6.66 -12.95 20.99
N LYS A 39 7.60 -12.14 21.47
CA LYS A 39 9.05 -12.38 21.35
C LYS A 39 9.75 -12.61 22.68
N ASP A 40 9.02 -12.54 23.79
CA ASP A 40 9.61 -12.58 25.13
C ASP A 40 10.10 -13.99 25.48
N PRO A 41 11.20 -14.10 26.25
CA PRO A 41 11.71 -15.40 26.68
C PRO A 41 10.68 -16.12 27.58
N LEU A 42 10.54 -17.43 27.35
CA LEU A 42 9.68 -18.31 28.15
C LEU A 42 10.46 -19.16 29.17
N VAL A 43 11.77 -18.91 29.24
CA VAL A 43 12.70 -19.59 30.14
C VAL A 43 13.38 -18.56 31.03
N ASP A 44 13.74 -18.98 32.23
CA ASP A 44 14.52 -18.19 33.16
C ASP A 44 16.02 -18.15 32.77
N ALA A 45 16.84 -17.50 33.60
CA ALA A 45 18.27 -17.38 33.39
C ALA A 45 19.04 -18.72 33.53
N GLU A 46 18.43 -19.72 34.17
CA GLU A 46 19.01 -21.06 34.37
C GLU A 46 18.59 -22.03 33.26
N GLY A 47 17.65 -21.62 32.39
CA GLY A 47 17.18 -22.40 31.24
C GLY A 47 15.94 -23.24 31.51
N TYR A 48 15.24 -23.01 32.63
CA TYR A 48 14.01 -23.73 32.99
C TYR A 48 12.75 -22.94 32.60
N PRO A 49 11.62 -23.62 32.31
CA PRO A 49 10.35 -22.96 32.05
C PRO A 49 9.93 -22.07 33.22
N ILE A 50 9.53 -20.83 32.92
CA ILE A 50 9.08 -19.88 33.95
C ILE A 50 7.79 -20.41 34.59
N SER A 51 7.82 -20.63 35.90
CA SER A 51 6.70 -21.22 36.65
C SER A 51 5.45 -20.35 36.72
N SER A 52 5.60 -19.04 36.57
CA SER A 52 4.49 -18.07 36.63
C SER A 52 3.67 -17.98 35.35
N ILE A 53 4.07 -18.67 34.27
CA ILE A 53 3.46 -18.56 32.94
C ILE A 53 3.06 -19.94 32.45
N ASP A 54 1.88 -20.06 31.85
CA ASP A 54 1.50 -21.25 31.10
C ASP A 54 2.25 -21.29 29.75
N VAL A 55 3.46 -21.84 29.77
CA VAL A 55 4.35 -21.93 28.60
C VAL A 55 3.68 -22.69 27.45
N TYR A 56 2.85 -23.68 27.75
CA TYR A 56 2.14 -24.45 26.72
C TYR A 56 1.14 -23.59 25.98
N GLN A 57 0.26 -22.89 26.70
CA GLN A 57 -0.72 -22.01 26.06
C GLN A 57 -0.07 -20.86 25.31
N VAL A 58 0.95 -20.23 25.90
CA VAL A 58 1.68 -19.13 25.25
C VAL A 58 2.33 -19.60 23.95
N ARG A 59 2.97 -20.77 23.94
CA ARG A 59 3.60 -21.31 22.73
C ARG A 59 2.59 -21.59 21.63
N ASN A 60 1.45 -22.18 21.99
CA ASN A 60 0.36 -22.45 21.03
C ASN A 60 -0.25 -21.15 20.50
N ALA A 61 -0.51 -20.17 21.37
CA ALA A 61 -1.04 -18.87 20.96
C ALA A 61 -0.08 -18.14 20.02
N ARG A 62 1.23 -18.09 20.34
CA ARG A 62 2.25 -17.50 19.47
C ARG A 62 2.31 -18.20 18.11
N HIS A 63 2.32 -19.53 18.09
CA HIS A 63 2.34 -20.28 16.85
C HIS A 63 1.10 -19.98 15.99
N ARG A 64 -0.09 -20.00 16.60
CA ARG A 64 -1.34 -19.72 15.90
C ARG A 64 -1.38 -18.29 15.35
N ILE A 65 -0.94 -17.31 16.12
CA ILE A 65 -0.84 -15.91 15.66
C ILE A 65 0.08 -15.81 14.44
N ILE A 66 1.25 -16.47 14.43
CA ILE A 66 2.17 -16.44 13.30
C ILE A 66 1.51 -17.02 12.04
N CYS A 67 0.82 -18.16 12.16
CA CYS A 67 0.11 -18.77 11.04
C CYS A 67 -0.98 -17.83 10.51
N LEU A 68 -1.81 -17.27 11.39
CA LEU A 68 -2.87 -16.33 11.03
C LEU A 68 -2.34 -15.04 10.40
N GLN A 69 -1.19 -14.52 10.86
CA GLN A 69 -0.54 -13.36 10.26
C GLN A 69 -0.06 -13.63 8.84
N ASN A 70 0.49 -14.83 8.59
CA ASN A 70 0.87 -15.24 7.24
C ASN A 70 -0.36 -15.38 6.32
N ASP A 71 -1.43 -15.98 6.83
CA ASP A 71 -2.69 -16.12 6.10
C ASP A 71 -3.31 -14.74 5.81
N HIS A 72 -3.34 -13.85 6.79
CA HIS A 72 -3.79 -12.46 6.63
C HIS A 72 -3.01 -11.72 5.53
N LYS A 73 -1.69 -11.85 5.52
CA LYS A 73 -0.84 -11.27 4.47
C LYS A 73 -1.20 -11.81 3.07
N SER A 74 -1.52 -13.10 2.97
CA SER A 74 -1.95 -13.71 1.71
C SER A 74 -3.31 -13.19 1.24
N ILE A 75 -4.28 -13.02 2.16
CA ILE A 75 -5.60 -12.47 1.88
C ILE A 75 -5.49 -11.01 1.46
N MET A 76 -4.67 -10.23 2.15
CA MET A 76 -4.48 -8.80 1.84
C MET A 76 -3.93 -8.62 0.42
N LYS A 77 -2.99 -9.46 -0.01
CA LYS A 77 -2.49 -9.48 -1.39
C LYS A 77 -3.57 -9.83 -2.42
N ARG A 78 -4.49 -10.75 -2.09
CA ARG A 78 -5.63 -11.08 -2.97
C ARG A 78 -6.62 -9.93 -3.08
N ILE A 79 -6.91 -9.24 -1.96
CA ILE A 79 -7.75 -8.04 -1.94
C ILE A 79 -7.15 -6.96 -2.83
N GLU A 80 -5.84 -6.68 -2.68
CA GLU A 80 -5.12 -5.70 -3.49
C GLU A 80 -5.27 -5.99 -4.99
N ASN A 81 -5.02 -7.24 -5.41
CA ASN A 81 -5.17 -7.66 -6.81
C ASN A 81 -6.62 -7.52 -7.31
N GLY A 82 -7.61 -7.90 -6.50
CA GLY A 82 -9.03 -7.81 -6.85
C GLY A 82 -9.49 -6.36 -7.01
N VAL A 83 -9.05 -5.48 -6.12
CA VAL A 83 -9.31 -4.04 -6.18
C VAL A 83 -8.65 -3.43 -7.41
N HIS A 84 -7.38 -3.75 -7.66
CA HIS A 84 -6.67 -3.29 -8.86
C HIS A 84 -7.38 -3.77 -10.13
N GLY A 85 -7.76 -5.05 -10.22
CA GLY A 85 -8.52 -5.59 -11.36
C GLY A 85 -9.87 -4.90 -11.56
N TYR A 86 -10.58 -4.56 -10.47
CA TYR A 86 -11.85 -3.83 -10.54
C TYR A 86 -11.70 -2.42 -11.14
N TYR A 87 -10.68 -1.67 -10.70
CA TYR A 87 -10.43 -0.31 -11.17
C TYR A 87 -9.74 -0.27 -12.54
N SER A 88 -8.81 -1.17 -12.84
CA SER A 88 -8.17 -1.28 -14.16
C SER A 88 -9.19 -1.64 -15.25
N ALA A 89 -10.21 -2.43 -14.94
CA ALA A 89 -11.35 -2.66 -15.83
C ALA A 89 -12.34 -1.47 -15.94
N ALA A 90 -12.22 -0.46 -15.08
CA ALA A 90 -12.96 0.79 -15.15
C ALA A 90 -12.13 1.94 -15.76
N GLY A 91 -10.80 1.81 -15.77
CA GLY A 91 -9.81 2.82 -16.16
C GLY A 91 -9.11 2.54 -17.49
N SER A 92 -9.73 1.81 -18.43
CA SER A 92 -9.33 1.90 -19.85
C SER A 92 -9.68 3.26 -20.48
N ASP A 93 -10.01 4.25 -19.65
CA ASP A 93 -9.91 5.68 -19.92
C ASP A 93 -9.15 6.34 -18.75
N LYS A 94 -7.90 6.75 -19.01
CA LYS A 94 -7.06 7.69 -18.22
C LYS A 94 -6.29 7.20 -16.99
N SER A 95 -5.57 6.10 -17.12
CA SER A 95 -4.21 6.04 -16.55
C SER A 95 -3.24 5.57 -17.62
N ARG A 96 -2.86 6.50 -18.51
CA ARG A 96 -1.58 6.39 -19.18
C ARG A 96 -0.55 6.37 -18.06
N GLU A 97 -0.02 5.20 -17.74
CA GLU A 97 1.37 5.12 -17.32
C GLU A 97 2.14 5.86 -18.40
N ILE A 98 2.51 7.10 -18.13
CA ILE A 98 3.50 7.79 -18.95
C ILE A 98 4.79 7.05 -18.59
N PRO A 99 5.37 6.25 -19.48
CA PRO A 99 6.72 5.78 -19.26
C PRO A 99 7.55 7.06 -19.19
N MET A 100 8.21 7.32 -18.06
CA MET A 100 9.37 8.20 -18.06
C MET A 100 10.46 7.47 -18.82
N ASP A 101 10.30 7.37 -20.14
CA ASP A 101 11.35 6.96 -21.05
C ASP A 101 12.28 8.17 -21.17
N ILE A 102 13.30 8.20 -20.31
CA ILE A 102 14.33 9.24 -20.28
C ILE A 102 15.21 9.18 -21.54
N ASP A 103 15.03 8.20 -22.45
CA ASP A 103 16.05 7.90 -23.44
C ASP A 103 15.61 7.88 -24.92
N ARG A 104 14.46 8.50 -25.26
CA ARG A 104 14.13 8.68 -26.69
C ARG A 104 13.19 9.84 -27.02
N CYS A 105 13.64 11.07 -26.79
CA CYS A 105 13.01 12.23 -27.42
C CYS A 105 13.55 12.41 -28.85
N GLU A 106 12.75 12.04 -29.85
CA GLU A 106 12.71 12.86 -31.06
C GLU A 106 12.22 14.23 -30.61
N ILE A 107 13.12 15.21 -30.53
CA ILE A 107 12.79 16.57 -30.10
C ILE A 107 11.94 17.18 -31.23
N ALA A 108 10.63 16.98 -31.16
CA ALA A 108 9.70 17.83 -31.87
C ALA A 108 9.83 19.22 -31.25
N VAL A 109 10.61 20.09 -31.89
CA VAL A 109 10.76 21.48 -31.44
C VAL A 109 9.45 22.19 -31.75
N HIS A 110 8.48 22.06 -30.86
CA HIS A 110 7.32 22.94 -30.84
C HIS A 110 7.84 24.35 -30.59
N GLN A 111 7.34 25.34 -31.33
CA GLN A 111 7.76 26.75 -31.20
C GLN A 111 6.59 27.66 -30.81
N THR A 112 5.38 27.12 -30.75
CA THR A 112 4.15 27.85 -30.41
C THR A 112 3.84 27.67 -28.92
N PRO A 113 3.92 28.74 -28.11
CA PRO A 113 3.53 28.66 -26.71
C PRO A 113 2.01 28.55 -26.58
N PHE A 114 1.53 27.66 -25.70
CA PHE A 114 0.09 27.48 -25.43
C PHE A 114 -0.34 28.03 -24.07
N ALA A 115 0.60 28.21 -23.14
CA ALA A 115 0.34 28.72 -21.81
C ALA A 115 1.43 29.69 -21.36
N LYS A 116 1.08 30.55 -20.41
CA LYS A 116 1.99 31.53 -19.82
C LYS A 116 1.94 31.45 -18.31
N VAL A 117 3.10 31.46 -17.66
CA VAL A 117 3.20 31.42 -16.20
C VAL A 117 2.76 32.76 -15.63
N THR A 118 1.66 32.76 -14.86
CA THR A 118 1.07 33.98 -14.31
C THR A 118 1.55 34.30 -12.90
N LEU A 119 1.89 33.28 -12.11
CA LEU A 119 2.31 33.41 -10.72
C LEU A 119 3.22 32.25 -10.34
N VAL A 120 4.29 32.56 -9.61
CA VAL A 120 5.15 31.57 -8.95
C VAL A 120 5.18 31.91 -7.47
N SER A 121 4.83 30.93 -6.62
CA SER A 121 4.81 31.13 -5.16
C SER A 121 6.21 30.92 -4.57
N PRO A 122 6.61 31.71 -3.55
CA PRO A 122 7.88 31.54 -2.88
C PRO A 122 7.93 30.20 -2.12
N GLY A 123 9.06 29.50 -2.21
CA GLY A 123 9.30 28.16 -1.66
C GLY A 123 8.59 27.03 -2.41
N SER A 124 8.04 27.28 -3.60
CA SER A 124 7.35 26.26 -4.38
C SER A 124 8.31 25.46 -5.28
N PRO A 125 7.95 24.23 -5.69
CA PRO A 125 8.73 23.45 -6.65
C PRO A 125 9.01 24.20 -7.97
N ALA A 126 8.08 25.08 -8.39
CA ALA A 126 8.24 25.90 -9.59
C ALA A 126 9.35 26.96 -9.43
N GLU A 127 9.48 27.59 -8.26
CA GLU A 127 10.57 28.53 -7.99
C GLU A 127 11.93 27.83 -7.96
N TYR A 128 12.01 26.65 -7.31
CA TYR A 128 13.24 25.85 -7.29
C TYR A 128 13.63 25.33 -8.67
N ALA A 129 12.65 25.06 -9.52
CA ALA A 129 12.86 24.69 -10.92
C ALA A 129 13.24 25.88 -11.82
N GLY A 130 13.25 27.11 -11.28
CA GLY A 130 13.68 28.31 -11.99
C GLY A 130 12.61 28.96 -12.88
N PHE A 131 11.33 28.62 -12.71
CA PHE A 131 10.25 29.28 -13.44
C PHE A 131 10.09 30.74 -13.00
N ILE A 132 9.87 31.62 -13.97
CA ILE A 132 9.66 33.06 -13.78
C ILE A 132 8.27 33.44 -14.26
N VAL A 133 7.68 34.46 -13.60
CA VAL A 133 6.42 35.04 -14.06
C VAL A 133 6.62 35.61 -15.46
N ASN A 134 5.71 35.26 -16.36
CA ASN A 134 5.71 35.51 -17.80
C ASN A 134 6.48 34.52 -18.67
N ASP A 135 7.02 33.43 -18.13
CA ASP A 135 7.56 32.36 -18.96
C ASP A 135 6.48 31.75 -19.85
N GLU A 136 6.87 31.42 -21.09
CA GLU A 136 6.01 30.83 -22.09
C GLU A 136 6.23 29.31 -22.14
N VAL A 137 5.15 28.55 -21.92
CA VAL A 137 5.16 27.09 -21.91
C VAL A 137 4.79 26.59 -23.30
N VAL A 138 5.71 25.84 -23.89
CA VAL A 138 5.61 25.33 -25.25
C VAL A 138 5.17 23.87 -25.28
N GLU A 139 5.57 23.09 -24.28
CA GLU A 139 5.20 21.68 -24.12
C GLU A 139 5.16 21.31 -22.63
N PHE A 140 4.19 20.50 -22.23
CA PHE A 140 4.13 19.92 -20.89
C PHE A 140 3.68 18.46 -20.97
N GLY A 141 4.64 17.54 -20.86
CA GLY A 141 4.38 16.11 -20.99
C GLY A 141 3.90 15.79 -22.41
N SER A 142 2.64 15.39 -22.56
CA SER A 142 2.04 15.12 -23.87
C SER A 142 1.11 16.24 -24.36
N VAL A 143 1.16 17.42 -23.73
CA VAL A 143 0.33 18.57 -24.07
C VAL A 143 1.19 19.62 -24.77
N ASN A 144 0.80 19.97 -25.99
CA ASN A 144 1.37 21.00 -26.85
C ASN A 144 0.23 21.83 -27.46
N PHE A 145 0.53 22.75 -28.37
CA PHE A 145 -0.48 23.60 -29.01
C PHE A 145 -1.39 22.86 -30.01
N ASP A 146 -0.97 21.69 -30.51
CA ASP A 146 -1.64 20.95 -31.59
C ASP A 146 -2.78 20.02 -31.12
#